data_AF-A0A8S3DMC5-F1
#
_entry.id   AF-A0A8S3DMC5-F1
#
_cell.length_a   1.000
_cell.length_b   1.000
_cell.length_c   1.000
_cell.angle_alpha   90.00
_cell.angle_beta   90.00
_cell.angle_gamma   90.00
#
_symmetry.space_group_name_H-M   'P 1'
#
loop_
_entity.id
_entity.type
_entity.pdbx_description
1 polymer ?
#
loop_
_entity_poly.entity_id
_entity_poly.type
_entity_poly.pdbx_seq_one_letter_code
_entity_poly.pdbx_strand_id
1 'polypeptide(L)'
;DFKKNCLDNQIRLQTVLEIPYFDGDFWPIMIENNIEKLDQEDRRKQEAEDLHDSIQSDIQLNCYSNLDFIYYFNLDFRCNICRQQCDIRYHCTKCEDFDPCEKHYNTELKHKHNMERRIS
;
A
#
# COMPACT_ATOMS: atom_id res chain seq x y z
N ASP A 1 -9.69 -43.81 -17.26
CA ASP A 1 -9.82 -42.48 -16.65
C ASP A 1 -8.73 -41.58 -17.23
N PHE A 2 -9.13 -40.41 -17.74
CA PHE A 2 -8.26 -39.39 -18.35
C PHE A 2 -7.10 -39.01 -17.43
N LYS A 3 -7.35 -38.89 -16.11
CA LYS A 3 -6.31 -38.59 -15.11
C LYS A 3 -5.18 -39.62 -15.12
N LYS A 4 -5.53 -40.90 -15.25
CA LYS A 4 -4.56 -41.99 -15.31
C LYS A 4 -3.74 -41.92 -16.62
N ASN A 5 -4.38 -41.58 -17.74
CA ASN A 5 -3.68 -41.42 -19.01
C ASN A 5 -2.68 -40.25 -18.98
N CYS A 6 -3.03 -39.11 -18.36
CA CYS A 6 -2.11 -37.99 -18.21
C CYS A 6 -0.89 -38.35 -17.33
N LEU A 7 -1.10 -39.11 -16.26
CA LEU A 7 -0.02 -39.57 -15.38
C LEU A 7 0.87 -40.59 -16.08
N ASP A 8 0.28 -41.58 -16.75
CA ASP A 8 0.99 -42.67 -17.43
C ASP A 8 1.82 -42.15 -18.63
N ASN A 9 1.34 -41.11 -19.32
CA ASN A 9 2.02 -40.52 -20.49
C ASN A 9 2.73 -39.19 -20.19
N GLN A 10 2.84 -38.78 -18.92
CA GLN A 10 3.44 -37.51 -18.49
C GLN A 10 2.90 -36.28 -19.24
N ILE A 11 1.61 -36.28 -19.55
CA ILE A 11 0.94 -35.14 -20.20
C ILE A 11 0.83 -34.02 -19.18
N ARG A 12 1.51 -32.90 -19.45
CA ARG A 12 1.42 -31.67 -18.65
C ARG A 12 0.46 -30.69 -19.31
N LEU A 13 -0.70 -30.50 -18.70
CA LEU A 13 -1.65 -29.47 -19.10
C LEU A 13 -1.14 -28.10 -18.61
N GLN A 14 -1.17 -27.10 -19.48
CA GLN A 14 -0.78 -25.72 -19.16
C GLN A 14 -1.96 -24.85 -18.74
N THR A 15 -3.18 -25.24 -19.14
CA THR A 15 -4.40 -24.49 -18.83
C THR A 15 -5.58 -25.42 -18.56
N VAL A 16 -6.53 -24.93 -17.76
CA VAL A 16 -7.79 -25.63 -17.45
C VAL A 16 -8.61 -25.94 -18.71
N LEU A 17 -8.45 -25.14 -19.77
CA LEU A 17 -9.15 -25.32 -21.05
C LEU A 17 -8.70 -26.57 -21.83
N GLU A 18 -7.56 -27.15 -21.48
CA GLU A 18 -7.06 -28.37 -22.12
C GLU A 18 -7.68 -29.65 -21.51
N ILE A 19 -8.51 -29.52 -20.47
CA ILE A 19 -9.21 -30.65 -19.87
C ILE A 19 -10.43 -31.00 -20.74
N PRO A 20 -10.50 -32.20 -21.32
CA PRO A 20 -11.65 -32.62 -22.10
C PRO A 20 -12.87 -32.79 -21.20
N TYR A 21 -14.03 -32.36 -21.71
CA TYR A 21 -15.33 -32.51 -21.08
C TYR A 21 -15.98 -33.83 -21.48
N PHE A 22 -16.55 -34.56 -20.52
CA PHE A 22 -17.35 -35.76 -20.77
C PHE A 22 -18.63 -35.75 -19.94
N ASP A 23 -19.69 -36.37 -20.45
CA ASP A 23 -20.97 -36.46 -19.74
C ASP A 23 -20.84 -37.33 -18.48
N GLY A 24 -21.17 -36.73 -17.32
CA GLY A 24 -21.06 -37.38 -16.01
C GLY A 24 -19.65 -37.34 -15.40
N ASP A 25 -18.74 -36.54 -15.94
CA ASP A 25 -17.37 -36.43 -15.43
C ASP A 25 -17.28 -35.50 -14.21
N PHE A 26 -16.24 -35.73 -13.39
CA PHE A 26 -16.00 -35.04 -12.13
C PHE A 26 -15.47 -33.60 -12.31
N TRP A 27 -14.70 -33.37 -13.38
CA TRP A 27 -13.93 -32.13 -13.57
C TRP A 27 -14.78 -30.85 -13.72
N PRO A 28 -15.90 -30.84 -14.46
CA PRO A 28 -16.74 -29.64 -14.59
C PRO A 28 -17.21 -29.12 -13.22
N ILE A 29 -17.77 -30.01 -12.39
CA ILE A 29 -18.27 -29.68 -11.05
C ILE A 29 -17.12 -29.22 -10.16
N MET A 30 -15.95 -29.86 -10.24
CA MET A 30 -14.80 -29.47 -9.43
C MET A 30 -14.25 -28.09 -9.83
N ILE A 31 -14.16 -27.80 -11.13
CA ILE A 31 -13.71 -26.51 -11.65
C ILE A 31 -14.70 -25.40 -11.23
N GLU A 32 -16.00 -25.62 -11.38
CA GLU A 32 -17.05 -24.69 -10.93
C GLU A 32 -16.91 -24.37 -9.43
N ASN A 33 -16.77 -25.40 -8.59
CA ASN A 33 -16.58 -25.22 -7.14
C ASN A 33 -15.29 -24.44 -6.81
N ASN A 34 -14.22 -24.59 -7.58
CA ASN A 34 -12.98 -23.84 -7.35
C ASN A 34 -13.10 -22.39 -7.82
N ILE A 35 -13.79 -22.13 -8.93
CA ILE A 35 -14.09 -20.76 -9.37
C ILE A 35 -14.92 -20.05 -8.29
N GLU A 36 -15.96 -20.71 -7.77
CA GLU A 36 -16.79 -20.15 -6.70
C GLU A 36 -15.97 -19.82 -5.44
N LYS A 37 -15.03 -20.69 -5.05
CA LYS A 37 -14.12 -20.44 -3.93
C LYS A 37 -13.20 -19.25 -4.18
N LEU A 38 -12.63 -19.14 -5.38
CA LEU A 38 -11.77 -18.01 -5.76
C LEU A 38 -12.56 -16.68 -5.70
N ASP A 39 -13.77 -16.66 -6.26
CA ASP A 39 -14.64 -15.48 -6.19
C ASP A 39 -14.98 -15.10 -4.74
N GLN A 40 -15.16 -16.10 -3.87
CA GLN A 40 -15.41 -15.86 -2.45
C GLN A 40 -14.16 -15.31 -1.73
N GLU A 41 -12.97 -15.79 -2.06
CA GLU A 41 -11.72 -15.25 -1.52
C GLU A 41 -11.49 -13.81 -1.96
N ASP A 42 -11.75 -13.49 -3.23
CA ASP A 42 -11.57 -12.13 -3.74
C ASP A 42 -12.59 -11.15 -3.15
N ARG A 43 -13.85 -11.57 -2.95
CA ARG A 43 -14.82 -10.78 -2.17
C ARG A 43 -14.35 -10.52 -0.75
N ARG A 44 -13.80 -11.54 -0.07
CA ARG A 44 -13.28 -11.38 1.30
C ARG A 44 -12.08 -10.44 1.36
N LYS A 45 -11.22 -10.44 0.34
CA LYS A 45 -10.12 -9.47 0.22
C LYS A 45 -10.67 -8.06 0.03
N GLN A 46 -11.63 -7.88 -0.88
CA GLN A 46 -12.27 -6.58 -1.10
C GLN A 46 -12.93 -6.06 0.18
N GLU A 47 -13.69 -6.89 0.89
CA GLU A 47 -14.31 -6.52 2.18
C GLU A 47 -13.26 -6.13 3.23
N ALA A 48 -12.11 -6.81 3.27
CA ALA A 48 -11.02 -6.49 4.18
C ALA A 48 -10.31 -5.18 3.79
N GLU A 49 -10.15 -4.91 2.50
CA GLU A 49 -9.61 -3.65 1.96
C GLU A 49 -10.58 -2.49 2.24
N ASP A 50 -11.87 -2.66 1.98
CA ASP A 50 -12.90 -1.66 2.27
C ASP A 50 -12.97 -1.36 3.78
N LEU A 51 -12.86 -2.40 4.63
CA LEU A 51 -12.78 -2.23 6.07
C LEU A 51 -11.48 -1.53 6.49
N HIS A 52 -10.35 -1.85 5.86
CA HIS A 52 -9.08 -1.16 6.10
C HIS A 52 -9.18 0.32 5.75
N ASP A 53 -9.78 0.65 4.60
CA ASP A 53 -9.99 2.03 4.16
C ASP A 53 -10.97 2.78 5.06
N SER A 54 -12.04 2.12 5.51
CA SER A 54 -12.97 2.68 6.51
C SER A 54 -12.27 2.95 7.83
N ILE A 55 -11.50 1.99 8.36
CA ILE A 55 -10.73 2.16 9.60
C ILE A 55 -9.70 3.28 9.42
N GLN A 56 -9.02 3.36 8.27
CA GLN A 56 -8.06 4.41 7.98
C GLN A 56 -8.72 5.78 7.92
N SER A 57 -9.90 5.88 7.31
CA SER A 57 -10.73 7.09 7.29
C SER A 57 -11.19 7.48 8.70
N ASP A 58 -11.60 6.52 9.52
CA ASP A 58 -12.05 6.75 10.90
C ASP A 58 -10.90 7.11 11.84
N ILE A 59 -9.71 6.51 11.66
CA ILE A 59 -8.48 6.91 12.34
C ILE A 59 -8.16 8.34 11.94
N GLN A 60 -8.19 8.66 10.64
CA GLN A 60 -7.98 10.00 10.16
C GLN A 60 -8.96 10.98 10.84
N LEU A 61 -10.26 10.66 10.88
CA LEU A 61 -11.31 11.47 11.52
C LEU A 61 -11.11 11.63 13.05
N ASN A 62 -10.70 10.57 13.76
CA ASN A 62 -10.50 10.57 15.21
C ASN A 62 -9.17 11.21 15.66
N CYS A 63 -8.16 11.26 14.78
CA CYS A 63 -6.91 12.00 15.01
C CYS A 63 -7.11 13.53 14.96
N TYR A 64 -8.22 14.05 14.41
CA TYR A 64 -8.53 15.48 14.37
C TYR A 64 -9.15 16.03 15.66
N SER A 65 -8.95 15.37 16.80
CA SER A 65 -9.26 15.92 18.13
C SER A 65 -8.27 17.03 18.54
N ASN A 66 -7.89 17.91 17.60
CA ASN A 66 -7.13 19.18 17.68
C ASN A 66 -5.78 19.21 18.45
N LEU A 67 -5.59 18.50 19.55
CA LEU A 67 -4.33 18.41 20.30
C LEU A 67 -3.43 17.29 19.77
N ASP A 68 -4.01 16.13 19.45
CA ASP A 68 -3.25 15.01 18.88
C ASP A 68 -2.85 15.28 17.42
N PHE A 69 -3.65 16.00 16.64
CA PHE A 69 -3.29 16.36 15.27
C PHE A 69 -2.07 17.30 15.20
N ILE A 70 -2.02 18.31 16.07
CA ILE A 70 -0.87 19.20 16.20
C ILE A 70 0.35 18.39 16.68
N TYR A 71 0.17 17.54 17.68
CA TYR A 71 1.25 16.71 18.23
C TYR A 71 1.81 15.70 17.22
N TYR A 72 0.96 14.99 16.46
CA TYR A 72 1.37 14.01 15.44
C TYR A 72 1.94 14.63 14.17
N PHE A 73 1.40 15.77 13.72
CA PHE A 73 2.00 16.52 12.63
C PHE A 73 3.41 16.98 13.01
N ASN A 74 3.63 17.34 14.27
CA ASN A 74 4.91 17.83 14.79
C ASN A 74 5.94 16.73 15.14
N LEU A 75 5.55 15.45 15.07
CA LEU A 75 6.40 14.32 15.47
C LEU A 75 7.35 13.79 14.39
N ASP A 76 7.21 14.17 13.11
CA ASP A 76 8.03 13.61 12.01
C ASP A 76 8.83 14.61 11.17
N PHE A 77 9.06 15.84 11.67
CA PHE A 77 9.90 16.81 10.97
C PHE A 77 11.38 16.65 11.32
N ARG A 78 12.02 15.72 10.59
CA ARG A 78 13.47 15.53 10.60
C ARG A 78 14.11 16.42 9.55
N CYS A 79 15.10 17.21 9.95
CA CYS A 79 15.91 18.01 9.02
C CYS A 79 16.51 17.12 7.92
N ASN A 80 16.36 17.49 6.64
CA ASN A 80 16.92 16.70 5.53
C ASN A 80 18.46 16.61 5.54
N ILE A 81 19.14 17.50 6.28
CA ILE A 81 20.62 17.52 6.39
C ILE A 81 21.11 16.68 7.57
N CYS A 82 20.71 17.02 8.81
CA CYS A 82 21.22 16.31 10.00
C CYS A 82 20.32 15.18 10.51
N ARG A 83 19.13 14.99 9.92
CA ARG A 83 18.12 14.00 10.34
C ARG A 83 17.62 14.14 11.78
N GLN A 84 17.97 15.22 12.48
CA GLN A 84 17.48 15.53 13.82
C GLN A 84 16.07 16.15 13.74
N GLN A 85 15.27 15.90 14.78
CA GLN A 85 13.96 16.54 14.96
C GLN A 85 14.14 18.04 15.26
N CYS A 86 13.25 18.87 14.71
CA CYS A 86 13.29 20.32 14.89
C CYS A 86 11.89 20.96 14.88
N ASP A 87 11.67 21.93 15.77
CA ASP A 87 10.42 22.68 15.89
C ASP A 87 10.25 23.74 14.78
N ILE A 88 11.37 24.25 14.27
CA ILE A 88 11.43 25.28 13.22
C ILE A 88 12.18 24.73 12.01
N ARG A 89 11.53 24.79 10.85
CA ARG A 89 12.06 24.33 9.56
C ARG A 89 11.84 25.37 8.47
N TYR A 90 12.64 25.27 7.43
CA TYR A 90 12.56 26.13 6.25
C TYR A 90 12.25 25.24 5.04
N HIS A 91 11.04 25.32 4.52
CA HIS A 91 10.61 24.51 3.38
C HIS A 91 10.94 25.22 2.07
N CYS A 92 11.61 24.54 1.15
CA CYS A 92 11.87 25.06 -0.17
C CYS A 92 10.61 25.08 -1.03
N THR A 93 10.24 26.25 -1.56
CA THR A 93 9.06 26.42 -2.41
C THR A 93 9.18 25.80 -3.81
N LYS A 94 10.33 25.21 -4.14
CA LYS A 94 10.64 24.66 -5.47
C LYS A 94 11.08 23.20 -5.46
N CYS A 95 11.67 22.71 -4.38
CA CYS A 95 12.12 21.33 -4.26
C CYS A 95 11.04 20.55 -3.51
N GLU A 96 10.69 19.36 -4.00
CA GLU A 96 9.58 18.57 -3.44
C GLU A 96 9.78 18.24 -1.94
N ASP A 97 11.01 17.99 -1.49
CA ASP A 97 11.25 17.51 -0.12
C ASP A 97 12.52 18.11 0.54
N PHE A 98 12.75 19.42 0.40
CA PHE A 98 13.91 20.06 1.05
C PHE A 98 13.51 20.96 2.23
N ASP A 99 13.69 20.42 3.44
CA ASP A 99 13.36 21.05 4.72
C ASP A 99 14.56 21.03 5.69
N PRO A 100 15.53 21.96 5.57
CA PRO A 100 16.55 22.17 6.59
C PRO A 100 15.95 22.75 7.89
N CYS A 101 16.54 22.39 9.04
CA CYS A 101 16.28 23.08 10.29
C CYS A 101 16.92 24.47 10.29
N GLU A 102 16.53 25.33 11.22
CA GLU A 102 17.05 26.70 11.33
C GLU A 102 18.58 26.80 11.34
N LYS A 103 19.28 25.86 12.00
CA LYS A 103 20.75 25.82 12.01
C LYS A 103 21.32 25.61 10.61
N HIS A 104 20.73 24.71 9.84
CA HIS A 104 21.16 24.37 8.47
C HIS A 104 20.68 25.36 7.42
N TYR A 105 19.63 26.12 7.71
CA TYR A 105 19.23 27.26 6.88
C TYR A 105 20.22 28.43 7.03
N ASN A 106 20.68 28.69 8.25
CA ASN A 106 21.59 29.80 8.57
C ASN A 106 23.08 29.51 8.30
N THR A 107 23.45 28.28 7.90
CA THR A 107 24.84 27.95 7.56
C THR A 107 25.23 28.47 6.16
N GLU A 108 26.53 28.52 5.88
CA GLU A 108 27.08 29.12 4.65
C GLU A 108 26.69 28.37 3.35
N LEU A 109 26.14 27.15 3.46
CA LEU A 109 25.55 26.42 2.33
C LEU A 109 24.17 26.98 1.99
N LYS A 110 24.14 28.19 1.43
CA LYS A 110 22.90 28.81 0.94
C LYS A 110 22.30 27.95 -0.17
N HIS A 111 21.17 27.32 0.13
CA HIS A 111 20.34 26.71 -0.90
C HIS A 111 19.85 27.80 -1.87
N LYS A 112 19.85 27.50 -3.16
CA LYS A 112 19.64 28.50 -4.23
C LYS A 112 18.19 28.96 -4.41
N HIS A 113 17.24 28.31 -3.73
CA HIS A 113 15.82 28.61 -3.84
C HIS A 113 15.30 29.34 -2.61
N ASN A 114 14.22 30.10 -2.80
CA ASN A 114 13.52 30.76 -1.73
C ASN A 114 12.81 29.74 -0.82
N MET A 115 12.86 29.97 0.48
CA MET A 115 12.28 29.09 1.49
C MET A 115 11.28 29.82 2.38
N GLU A 116 10.29 29.07 2.84
CA GLU A 116 9.29 29.52 3.80
C GLU A 116 9.60 28.96 5.18
N ARG A 117 9.62 29.84 6.19
CA ARG A 117 9.73 29.42 7.59
C ARG A 117 8.40 28.81 8.03
N ARG A 118 8.45 27.57 8.51
CA ARG A 118 7.31 26.85 9.09
C ARG A 118 7.62 26.52 10.54
N ILE A 119 6.64 26.78 11.38
CA ILE A 119 6.65 26.42 12.80
C ILE A 119 5.63 25.30 12.94
N SER A 120 6.03 24.24 13.64
CA SER A 120 5.18 23.10 13.97
C SER A 120 4.14 23.50 15.02
#